data_AF-Q164L0-F1
#
_entry.id   AF-Q164L0-F1
#
_cell.length_a   1.000
_cell.length_b   1.000
_cell.length_c   1.000
_cell.angle_alpha   90.00
_cell.angle_beta   90.00
_cell.angle_gamma   90.00
#
_symmetry.space_group_name_H-M   'P 1'
#
loop_
_entity.id
_entity.type
_entity.pdbx_description
1 polymer ?
#
loop_
_entity_poly.entity_id
_entity_poly.type
_entity_poly.pdbx_seq_one_letter_code
_entity_poly.pdbx_strand_id
1 'polypeptide(L)'
;MNITIHMSLAALLVFGLTGKAQAYCPEPSYWRGISFETQVESYLEYLLCLHNGQVGTLNELSIQQSSMRSEIATVSDRSDEALKQLLSMYVELGTTNAELVAKVEMLEERLQALELRAPE
;
A
#
# COMPACT_ATOMS: atom_id res chain seq x y z
N MET A 1 9.42 -7.94 -13.92
CA MET A 1 8.89 -6.58 -14.20
C MET A 1 8.91 -5.65 -12.97
N ASN A 2 9.70 -5.94 -11.92
CA ASN A 2 9.67 -5.19 -10.65
C ASN A 2 10.83 -4.19 -10.47
N ILE A 3 11.92 -4.34 -11.23
CA ILE A 3 13.16 -3.55 -11.01
C ILE A 3 13.07 -2.17 -11.66
N THR A 4 12.37 -2.05 -12.79
CA THR A 4 12.26 -0.81 -13.57
C THR A 4 11.43 0.27 -12.87
N ILE A 5 10.43 -0.13 -12.06
CA ILE A 5 9.54 0.79 -11.34
C ILE A 5 10.28 1.44 -10.16
N HIS A 6 11.08 0.67 -9.40
CA HIS A 6 11.84 1.22 -8.27
C HIS A 6 12.92 2.22 -8.69
N MET A 7 13.61 1.97 -9.80
CA MET A 7 14.61 2.91 -10.33
C MET A 7 13.98 4.25 -10.74
N SER A 8 12.74 4.22 -11.25
CA SER A 8 12.03 5.42 -11.71
C SER A 8 11.51 6.28 -10.56
N LEU A 9 11.03 5.65 -9.48
CA LEU A 9 10.54 6.36 -8.30
C LEU A 9 11.68 6.99 -7.48
N ALA A 10 12.81 6.27 -7.34
CA ALA A 10 13.99 6.77 -6.67
C ALA A 10 14.59 7.98 -7.40
N ALA A 11 14.63 7.95 -8.75
CA ALA A 11 15.07 9.10 -9.54
C ALA A 11 14.15 10.31 -9.35
N LEU A 12 12.82 10.13 -9.42
CA LEU A 12 11.85 11.23 -9.20
C LEU A 12 11.97 11.87 -7.81
N LEU A 13 12.22 11.06 -6.78
CA LEU A 13 12.47 11.54 -5.42
C LEU A 13 13.75 12.37 -5.37
N VAL A 14 14.86 11.89 -5.93
CA VAL A 14 16.13 12.63 -5.95
C VAL A 14 15.99 13.99 -6.65
N PHE A 15 15.33 14.06 -7.80
CA PHE A 15 15.12 15.32 -8.54
C PHE A 15 14.14 16.29 -7.83
N GLY A 16 13.10 15.78 -7.16
CA GLY A 16 12.17 16.62 -6.39
C GLY A 16 12.80 17.21 -5.13
N LEU A 17 13.72 16.49 -4.50
CA LEU A 17 14.43 16.92 -3.29
C LEU A 17 15.45 18.02 -3.57
N THR A 18 16.20 17.91 -4.67
CA THR A 18 17.18 18.93 -5.06
C THR A 18 16.52 20.28 -5.36
N GLY A 19 15.31 20.29 -5.92
CA GLY A 19 14.60 21.52 -6.26
C GLY A 19 14.07 22.29 -5.04
N LYS A 20 13.65 21.61 -3.97
CA LYS A 20 13.14 22.27 -2.76
C LYS A 20 14.25 22.82 -1.87
N ALA A 21 15.39 22.13 -1.78
CA ALA A 21 16.53 22.60 -0.99
C ALA A 21 17.20 23.84 -1.63
N GLN A 22 17.31 23.88 -2.97
CA GLN A 22 17.89 25.04 -3.68
C GLN A 22 17.11 26.34 -3.51
N ALA A 23 15.81 26.30 -3.23
CA ALA A 23 14.98 27.49 -3.06
C ALA A 23 15.27 28.28 -1.77
N TYR A 24 15.92 27.65 -0.78
CA TYR A 24 16.18 28.26 0.54
C TYR A 24 17.66 28.44 0.87
N CYS A 25 18.57 27.77 0.14
CA CYS A 25 20.00 27.90 0.38
C CYS A 25 20.57 29.12 -0.37
N PRO A 26 21.29 30.03 0.32
CA PRO A 26 21.86 31.21 -0.32
C PRO A 26 22.92 30.81 -1.35
N GLU A 27 22.86 31.39 -2.55
CA GLU A 27 23.88 31.13 -3.57
C GLU A 27 25.28 31.50 -3.07
N PRO A 28 26.32 30.74 -3.43
CA PRO A 28 27.67 31.07 -3.00
C PRO A 28 28.13 32.41 -3.58
N SER A 29 28.88 33.17 -2.79
CA SER A 29 29.36 34.49 -3.18
C SER A 29 30.64 34.39 -4.03
N TYR A 30 30.56 34.81 -5.29
CA TYR A 30 31.69 34.78 -6.25
C TYR A 30 32.07 36.16 -6.77
N TRP A 31 32.02 37.18 -5.92
CA TRP A 31 32.36 38.56 -6.29
C TRP A 31 33.86 38.74 -6.57
N ARG A 32 34.19 39.66 -7.49
CA ARG A 32 35.58 39.97 -7.84
C ARG A 32 36.26 40.69 -6.66
N GLY A 33 37.30 40.10 -6.08
CA GLY A 33 38.12 40.71 -5.01
C GLY A 33 38.05 40.05 -3.63
N ILE A 34 37.23 39.01 -3.43
CA ILE A 34 37.27 38.16 -2.22
C ILE A 34 38.38 37.11 -2.32
N SER A 35 38.96 36.75 -1.17
CA SER A 35 39.99 35.73 -1.10
C SER A 35 39.44 34.37 -1.53
N PHE A 36 40.32 33.50 -2.04
CA PHE A 36 39.96 32.12 -2.39
C PHE A 36 39.36 31.38 -1.20
N GLU A 37 39.88 31.63 0.01
CA GLU A 37 39.44 31.02 1.25
C GLU A 37 37.97 31.35 1.56
N THR A 38 37.57 32.62 1.43
CA THR A 38 36.18 33.06 1.60
C THR A 38 35.24 32.47 0.54
N GLN A 39 35.71 32.26 -0.68
CA GLN A 39 34.91 31.60 -1.72
C GLN A 39 34.67 30.11 -1.39
N VAL A 40 35.71 29.43 -0.88
CA VAL A 40 35.60 28.03 -0.44
C VAL A 40 34.66 27.89 0.75
N GLU A 41 34.75 28.77 1.74
CA GLU A 41 33.85 28.78 2.90
C GLU A 41 32.40 28.98 2.48
N SER A 42 32.13 29.97 1.63
CA SER A 42 30.77 30.24 1.12
C SER A 42 30.21 29.05 0.33
N TYR A 43 31.05 28.34 -0.43
CA TYR A 43 30.63 27.15 -1.16
C TYR A 43 30.36 25.96 -0.23
N LEU A 44 31.18 25.76 0.81
CA LEU A 44 30.97 24.72 1.81
C LEU A 44 29.67 24.94 2.60
N GLU A 45 29.37 26.19 2.98
CA GLU A 45 28.09 26.53 3.64
C GLU A 45 26.89 26.22 2.77
N TYR A 46 26.97 26.54 1.47
CA TYR A 46 25.93 26.21 0.50
C TYR A 46 25.72 24.69 0.39
N LEU A 47 26.80 23.92 0.23
CA LEU A 47 26.72 22.46 0.16
C LEU A 47 26.17 21.84 1.45
N LEU A 48 26.56 22.36 2.61
CA LEU A 48 26.06 21.91 3.91
C LEU A 48 24.55 22.17 4.05
N CYS A 49 24.07 23.34 3.61
CA CYS A 49 22.65 23.67 3.58
C CYS A 49 21.86 22.69 2.69
N LEU A 50 22.34 22.42 1.48
CA LEU A 50 21.72 21.45 0.58
C LEU A 50 21.68 20.05 1.19
N HIS A 51 22.80 19.59 1.77
CA HIS A 51 22.91 18.28 2.40
C HIS A 51 21.91 18.15 3.56
N ASN A 52 21.84 19.14 4.45
CA ASN A 52 20.92 19.10 5.58
C ASN A 52 19.46 19.10 5.13
N GLY A 53 19.12 19.86 4.09
CA GLY A 53 17.79 19.83 3.47
C GLY A 53 17.45 18.45 2.90
N GLN A 54 18.37 17.84 2.15
CA GLN A 54 18.20 16.50 1.60
C GLN A 54 18.01 15.44 2.69
N VAL A 55 18.84 15.47 3.75
CA VAL A 55 18.73 14.53 4.88
C VAL A 55 17.39 14.68 5.60
N GLY A 56 16.93 15.91 5.82
CA GLY A 56 15.64 16.17 6.45
C GLY A 56 14.49 15.54 5.68
N THR A 57 14.42 15.77 4.37
CA THR A 57 13.33 15.19 3.56
C THR A 57 13.47 13.69 3.38
N LEU A 58 14.70 13.14 3.34
CA LEU A 58 14.92 11.70 3.26
C LEU A 58 14.42 11.00 4.54
N ASN A 59 14.58 11.64 5.70
CA ASN A 59 14.02 11.17 6.96
C ASN A 59 12.48 11.19 6.94
N GLU A 60 11.86 12.27 6.47
CA GLU A 60 10.39 12.35 6.31
C GLU A 60 9.86 11.25 5.37
N LEU A 61 10.53 11.03 4.24
CA LEU A 61 10.18 9.98 3.28
C LEU A 61 10.31 8.57 3.90
N SER A 62 11.35 8.34 4.69
CA SER A 62 11.53 7.07 5.42
C SER A 62 10.38 6.82 6.40
N ILE A 63 9.96 7.86 7.14
CA ILE A 63 8.81 7.78 8.04
C ILE A 63 7.53 7.47 7.25
N GLN A 64 7.27 8.19 6.17
CA GLN A 64 6.10 7.93 5.30
C GLN A 64 6.10 6.50 4.73
N GLN A 65 7.26 6.01 4.26
CA GLN A 65 7.39 4.66 3.76
C GLN A 65 7.07 3.60 4.82
N SER A 66 7.54 3.80 6.05
CA SER A 66 7.23 2.89 7.17
C SER A 66 5.75 2.91 7.54
N SER A 67 5.10 4.08 7.55
CA SER A 67 3.65 4.22 7.76
C SER A 67 2.86 3.48 6.69
N MET A 68 3.18 3.73 5.41
CA MET A 68 2.53 3.05 4.29
C MET A 68 2.67 1.54 4.36
N ARG A 69 3.86 1.03 4.74
CA ARG A 69 4.07 -0.42 4.91
C ARG A 69 3.18 -1.01 6.00
N SER A 70 2.97 -0.28 7.09
CA SER A 70 2.07 -0.67 8.18
C SER A 70 0.59 -0.67 7.75
N GLU A 71 0.17 0.36 7.02
CA GLU A 71 -1.19 0.45 6.47
C GLU A 71 -1.48 -0.67 5.47
N ILE A 72 -0.54 -0.98 4.58
CA ILE A 72 -0.66 -2.09 3.62
C ILE A 72 -0.80 -3.42 4.36
N ALA A 73 0.00 -3.66 5.40
CA ALA A 73 -0.11 -4.87 6.22
C ALA A 73 -1.50 -4.98 6.86
N THR A 74 -1.99 -3.88 7.44
CA THR A 74 -3.32 -3.83 8.06
C THR A 74 -4.44 -4.12 7.05
N VAL A 75 -4.35 -3.58 5.83
CA VAL A 75 -5.33 -3.85 4.76
C VAL A 75 -5.25 -5.31 4.32
N SER A 76 -4.05 -5.87 4.21
CA SER A 76 -3.84 -7.29 3.87
C SER A 76 -4.49 -8.20 4.90
N ASP A 77 -4.25 -7.96 6.19
CA ASP A 77 -4.81 -8.77 7.28
C ASP A 77 -6.35 -8.71 7.29
N ARG A 78 -6.92 -7.52 7.08
CA ARG A 78 -8.38 -7.34 6.98
C ARG A 78 -8.97 -8.02 5.76
N SER A 79 -8.27 -7.98 4.63
CA SER A 79 -8.65 -8.69 3.41
C SER A 79 -8.71 -10.20 3.64
N ASP A 80 -7.67 -10.76 4.25
CA ASP A 80 -7.59 -12.19 4.53
C ASP A 80 -8.68 -12.65 5.50
N GLU A 81 -8.98 -11.84 6.52
CA GLU A 81 -10.07 -12.12 7.45
C GLU A 81 -11.44 -12.07 6.77
N ALA A 82 -11.69 -11.07 5.92
CA ALA A 82 -12.93 -10.98 5.14
C ALA A 82 -13.11 -12.19 4.21
N LEU A 83 -12.03 -12.65 3.56
CA LEU A 83 -12.04 -13.83 2.72
C LEU A 83 -12.37 -15.10 3.51
N LYS A 84 -11.80 -15.27 4.71
CA LYS A 84 -12.14 -16.41 5.60
C LYS A 84 -13.61 -16.40 6.01
N GLN A 85 -14.15 -15.24 6.37
CA GLN A 85 -15.56 -15.11 6.73
C GLN A 85 -16.49 -15.44 5.56
N LEU A 86 -16.18 -14.95 4.36
CA LEU A 86 -16.92 -15.28 3.14
C LEU A 86 -16.88 -16.78 2.84
N LEU A 87 -15.71 -17.42 2.99
CA LEU A 87 -15.56 -18.85 2.79
C LEU A 87 -16.39 -19.65 3.80
N SER A 88 -16.38 -19.24 5.08
CA SER A 88 -17.21 -19.88 6.12
C SER A 88 -18.69 -19.81 5.78
N MET A 89 -19.20 -18.62 5.42
CA MET A 89 -20.60 -18.46 5.03
C MET A 89 -20.94 -19.29 3.79
N TYR A 90 -20.04 -19.38 2.81
CA TYR A 90 -20.25 -20.20 1.62
C TYR A 90 -20.38 -21.69 1.96
N VAL A 91 -19.54 -22.20 2.86
CA VAL A 91 -19.63 -23.59 3.34
C VAL A 91 -20.95 -23.82 4.07
N GLU A 92 -21.33 -22.93 5.00
CA GLU A 92 -22.61 -23.01 5.71
C GLU A 92 -23.79 -23.04 4.75
N LEU A 93 -23.82 -22.14 3.76
CA LEU A 93 -24.86 -22.09 2.74
C LEU A 93 -24.93 -23.39 1.93
N GLY A 94 -23.78 -23.97 1.58
CA GLY A 94 -23.68 -25.27 0.93
C GLY A 94 -24.30 -26.39 1.76
N THR A 95 -24.03 -26.42 3.07
CA THR A 95 -24.63 -27.41 3.98
C THR A 95 -26.14 -27.25 4.11
N THR A 96 -26.62 -26.01 4.29
CA THR A 96 -28.06 -25.72 4.36
C THR A 96 -28.77 -26.11 3.08
N ASN A 97 -28.15 -25.87 1.92
CA ASN A 97 -28.70 -26.28 0.63
C ASN A 97 -28.81 -27.81 0.52
N ALA A 98 -27.78 -28.55 0.93
CA ALA A 98 -27.80 -30.01 0.94
C ALA A 98 -28.90 -30.57 1.86
N GLU A 99 -29.07 -29.99 3.06
CA GLU A 99 -30.16 -30.35 3.97
C GLU A 99 -31.54 -30.07 3.38
N LEU A 100 -31.69 -28.95 2.67
CA LEU A 100 -32.95 -28.58 2.03
C LEU A 100 -33.28 -29.57 0.90
N VAL A 101 -32.32 -29.92 0.06
CA VAL A 101 -32.49 -30.93 -1.01
C VAL A 101 -32.93 -32.26 -0.42
N ALA A 102 -32.25 -32.75 0.63
CA ALA A 102 -32.63 -34.01 1.28
C ALA A 102 -34.06 -33.99 1.86
N LYS A 103 -34.50 -32.84 2.40
CA LYS A 103 -35.89 -32.68 2.88
C LYS A 103 -36.90 -32.67 1.73
N VAL A 104 -36.57 -32.04 0.60
CA VAL A 104 -37.43 -32.03 -0.59
C VAL A 104 -37.57 -33.44 -1.15
N GLU A 105 -36.47 -34.18 -1.33
CA GLU A 105 -36.49 -35.57 -1.81
C GLU A 105 -37.35 -36.47 -0.91
N MET A 106 -37.22 -36.35 0.41
CA MET A 106 -38.03 -37.12 1.36
C MET A 106 -39.53 -36.76 1.29
N LEU A 107 -39.87 -35.49 1.04
CA LEU A 107 -41.26 -35.08 0.85
C LEU A 107 -41.84 -35.59 -0.46
N GLU A 108 -41.06 -35.58 -1.54
CA GLU A 108 -41.46 -36.13 -2.85
C GLU A 108 -41.72 -37.65 -2.76
N GLU A 109 -40.84 -38.40 -2.11
CA GLU A 109 -41.05 -39.85 -1.88
C GLU A 109 -42.34 -40.12 -1.08
N ARG A 110 -42.59 -39.32 -0.03
CA ARG A 110 -43.81 -39.43 0.78
C ARG A 110 -45.07 -39.09 -0.02
N LEU A 111 -45.01 -38.08 -0.88
CA LEU A 111 -46.12 -37.68 -1.73
C LEU A 111 -46.46 -38.79 -2.74
N GLN A 112 -45.45 -39.35 -3.43
CA GLN A 112 -45.64 -40.48 -4.34
C GLN A 112 -46.26 -41.70 -3.63
N ALA A 113 -45.81 -41.99 -2.40
CA ALA A 113 -46.37 -43.09 -1.61
C ALA A 113 -47.84 -42.87 -1.20
N LEU A 114 -48.25 -41.61 -1.01
CA LEU A 114 -49.64 -41.25 -0.73
C LEU A 114 -50.51 -41.32 -1.98
N GLU A 115 -50.01 -40.85 -3.13
CA GLU A 115 -50.70 -40.96 -4.43
C GLU A 115 -50.97 -42.41 -4.82
N LEU A 116 -50.00 -43.31 -4.59
CA LEU A 116 -50.16 -44.76 -4.81
C LEU A 116 -51.17 -45.43 -3.86
N ARG A 117 -51.56 -44.78 -2.76
CA ARG A 117 -52.50 -45.30 -1.76
C ARG A 117 -53.89 -44.67 -1.82
N ALA A 118 -54.09 -43.63 -2.63
CA ALA A 118 -55.41 -43.04 -2.80
C ALA A 118 -56.29 -44.00 -3.62
N PRO A 119 -57.39 -44.56 -3.05
CA PRO A 119 -58.34 -45.33 -3.84
C PRO A 119 -59.13 -44.39 -4.76
N GLU A 120 -59.32 -44.80 -6.02
CA GLU A 120 -60.26 -44.18 -6.98
C GLU A 120 -61.70 -44.18 -6.44
#